data_AF-A0A2T2U6J2-F1
#
_entry.id   AF-A0A2T2U6J2-F1
#
_cell.length_a   1.000
_cell.length_b   1.000
_cell.length_c   1.000
_cell.angle_alpha   90.00
_cell.angle_beta   90.00
_cell.angle_gamma   90.00
#
_symmetry.space_group_name_H-M   'P 1'
#
loop_
_entity.id
_entity.type
_entity.pdbx_description
1 polymer ?
#
loop_
_entity_poly.entity_id
_entity_poly.type
_entity_poly.pdbx_seq_one_letter_code
_entity_poly.pdbx_strand_id
1 'polypeptide(L)'
;MHVARRSSLITTGLLALIIGGGVALIGHEVTSVGPVLGLVPVMVILLVGLRRPWRRWRLAQQELSPERRRWLQAHVPLYRTLDEEGRARFDRDVQFVLDEYSFEGVRDVAVTDTLRLSVAAGIAALLHGRPSWELPGSQSVLFYPE
;
A
#
# COMPACT_ATOMS: atom_id res chain seq x y z
N MET A 1 -2.74 1.25 -10.56
CA MET A 1 -3.11 1.42 -9.15
C MET A 1 -2.89 2.87 -8.73
N HIS A 2 -3.87 3.54 -8.12
CA HIS A 2 -3.70 4.91 -7.62
C HIS A 2 -3.01 4.87 -6.25
N VAL A 3 -1.96 5.69 -6.10
CA VAL A 3 -1.07 5.74 -4.91
C VAL A 3 -1.82 6.05 -3.61
N ALA A 4 -2.96 6.75 -3.69
CA ALA A 4 -3.84 6.97 -2.56
C ALA A 4 -5.27 7.24 -3.07
N ARG A 5 -6.28 6.70 -2.39
CA ARG A 5 -7.64 7.28 -2.48
C ARG A 5 -7.53 8.71 -1.97
N ARG A 6 -7.75 9.69 -2.85
CA ARG A 6 -7.85 11.12 -2.53
C ARG A 6 -8.79 11.34 -1.33
N SER A 7 -9.82 10.51 -1.20
CA SER A 7 -10.77 10.50 -0.08
C SER A 7 -10.18 10.05 1.26
N SER A 8 -9.18 9.17 1.31
CA SER A 8 -8.56 8.74 2.58
C SER A 8 -7.67 9.83 3.16
N LEU A 9 -6.99 10.60 2.31
CA LEU A 9 -6.21 11.76 2.72
C LEU A 9 -7.12 12.89 3.20
N ILE A 10 -8.25 13.12 2.52
CA ILE A 10 -9.25 14.12 2.93
C ILE A 10 -9.89 13.72 4.26
N THR A 11 -10.30 12.47 4.44
CA THR A 11 -10.92 12.01 5.71
C THR A 11 -9.94 12.01 6.87
N THR A 12 -8.69 11.60 6.66
CA THR A 12 -7.66 11.68 7.69
C THR A 12 -7.31 13.13 8.04
N GLY A 13 -7.26 14.01 7.04
CA GLY A 13 -7.11 15.45 7.25
C GLY A 13 -8.29 16.06 8.01
N LEU A 14 -9.53 15.69 7.68
CA LEU A 14 -10.73 16.15 8.37
C LEU A 14 -10.78 15.66 9.82
N LEU A 15 -10.39 14.41 10.08
CA LEU A 15 -10.29 13.84 11.42
C LEU A 15 -9.19 14.54 12.24
N ALA A 16 -8.03 14.83 11.64
CA ALA A 16 -6.97 15.62 12.27
C ALA A 16 -7.45 17.03 12.63
N LEU A 17 -8.24 17.67 11.75
CA LEU A 17 -8.80 19.00 11.97
C LEU A 17 -9.88 19.01 13.08
N ILE A 18 -10.75 17.99 13.11
CA ILE A 18 -11.80 17.86 14.13
C ILE A 18 -11.20 17.58 15.50
N ILE A 19 -10.28 16.61 15.60
CA ILE A 19 -9.64 16.25 16.88
C ILE A 19 -8.68 17.36 17.34
N GLY A 20 -7.89 17.92 16.42
CA GLY A 20 -6.97 19.03 16.70
C GLY A 20 -7.68 20.31 17.11
N GLY A 21 -8.75 20.67 16.40
CA GLY A 21 -9.58 21.84 16.71
C GLY A 21 -10.32 21.71 18.03
N GLY A 22 -10.85 20.51 18.34
CA GLY A 22 -11.52 20.25 19.61
C GLY A 22 -10.58 20.35 20.82
N VAL A 23 -9.38 19.76 20.74
CA VAL A 23 -8.38 19.83 21.81
C VAL A 23 -7.84 21.26 22.01
N ALA A 24 -7.67 22.03 20.92
CA ALA A 24 -7.23 23.42 21.00
C ALA A 24 -8.28 24.35 21.64
N LEU A 25 -9.57 24.17 21.31
CA LEU A 25 -10.66 24.96 21.90
C LEU A 25 -10.84 24.67 23.39
N ILE A 26 -10.77 23.39 23.80
CA ILE A 26 -10.88 22.99 25.21
C ILE A 26 -9.65 23.43 26.02
N GLY A 27 -8.46 23.42 25.40
CA GLY A 27 -7.22 23.86 26.04
C GLY A 27 -7.13 25.37 26.26
N HIS A 28 -7.88 26.19 25.51
CA HIS A 28 -7.80 27.66 25.59
C HIS A 28 -8.42 28.23 26.88
N GLU A 29 -9.36 27.53 27.52
CA GLU A 29 -9.99 28.02 28.77
C GLU A 29 -9.25 27.62 30.05
N VAL A 30 -8.42 26.57 30.02
CA VAL A 30 -7.90 25.96 31.26
C VAL A 30 -6.41 26.23 31.50
N THR A 31 -5.58 26.51 30.48
CA THR A 31 -4.15 26.80 30.69
C THR A 31 -3.48 27.47 29.47
N SER A 32 -2.55 28.41 29.68
CA SER A 32 -1.79 29.14 28.63
C SER A 32 -0.95 28.26 27.67
N VAL A 33 -0.93 26.93 27.88
CA VAL A 33 -0.21 25.92 27.09
C VAL A 33 -1.14 25.14 26.13
N GLY A 34 -2.44 25.47 26.09
CA GLY A 34 -3.47 24.84 25.24
C GLY A 34 -3.10 24.63 23.76
N PRO A 35 -2.39 25.54 23.07
CA PRO A 35 -2.03 25.36 21.65
C PRO A 35 -1.04 24.20 21.42
N VAL A 36 -0.14 23.95 22.37
CA VAL A 36 0.89 22.90 22.26
C VAL A 36 0.26 21.51 22.43
N LEU A 37 -0.73 21.39 23.31
CA LEU A 37 -1.48 20.15 23.53
C LEU A 37 -2.37 19.77 22.34
N GLY A 38 -2.90 20.74 21.58
CA GLY A 38 -3.65 20.49 20.35
C GLY A 38 -2.79 20.02 19.17
N LEU A 39 -1.52 20.42 19.13
CA LEU A 39 -0.58 20.01 18.08
C LEU A 39 -0.17 18.54 18.17
N VAL A 40 -0.13 17.95 19.37
CA VAL A 40 0.26 16.55 19.57
C VAL A 40 -0.66 15.56 18.85
N PRO A 41 -2.00 15.58 19.04
CA PRO A 41 -2.90 14.67 18.33
C PRO A 41 -2.95 14.97 16.82
N VAL A 42 -2.85 16.23 16.39
CA VAL A 42 -2.74 16.59 14.95
C VAL A 42 -1.48 15.97 14.35
N MET A 43 -0.35 16.11 15.03
CA MET A 43 0.94 15.56 14.62
C MET A 43 0.88 14.03 14.57
N VAL A 44 0.28 13.37 15.57
CA VAL A 44 0.13 11.90 15.60
C VAL A 44 -0.77 11.42 14.47
N ILE A 45 -1.91 12.08 14.21
CA ILE A 45 -2.83 11.70 13.14
C ILE A 45 -2.17 11.92 11.77
N LEU A 46 -1.45 13.03 11.57
CA LEU A 46 -0.66 13.28 10.36
C LEU A 46 0.43 12.22 10.21
N LEU A 47 1.19 11.91 11.26
CA LEU A 47 2.27 10.92 11.20
C LEU A 47 1.74 9.53 10.84
N VAL A 48 0.62 9.10 11.43
CA VAL A 48 0.00 7.79 11.14
C VAL A 48 -0.65 7.78 9.76
N GLY A 49 -1.37 8.85 9.40
CA GLY A 49 -2.05 8.99 8.11
C GLY A 49 -1.10 9.07 6.92
N LEU A 50 0.04 9.75 7.10
CA LEU A 50 1.03 9.96 6.04
C LEU A 50 1.99 8.77 5.90
N ARG A 51 2.12 7.90 6.92
CA ARG A 51 2.97 6.69 6.86
C ARG A 51 2.57 5.73 5.74
N ARG A 52 1.27 5.49 5.52
CA ARG A 52 0.79 4.62 4.43
C ARG A 52 1.17 5.13 3.04
N PRO A 53 0.86 6.39 2.65
CA PRO A 53 1.24 6.91 1.35
C PRO A 53 2.76 7.06 1.20
N TRP A 54 3.50 7.39 2.28
CA TRP A 54 4.98 7.41 2.23
C TRP A 54 5.59 6.04 1.97
N ARG A 55 5.10 5.00 2.67
CA ARG A 55 5.59 3.63 2.46
C ARG A 55 5.30 3.17 1.03
N ARG A 56 4.10 3.46 0.52
CA ARG A 56 3.73 3.22 -0.89
C ARG A 56 4.58 4.00 -1.89
N TRP A 57 4.92 5.26 -1.61
CA TRP A 57 5.79 6.07 -2.48
C TRP A 57 7.21 5.53 -2.50
N ARG A 58 7.74 5.11 -1.34
CA ARG A 58 9.06 4.51 -1.23
C ARG A 58 9.15 3.17 -1.98
N LEU A 59 8.08 2.39 -1.94
CA LEU A 59 7.98 1.14 -2.71
C LEU A 59 7.82 1.42 -4.21
N ALA A 60 6.99 2.39 -4.61
CA ALA A 60 6.87 2.77 -6.02
C ALA A 60 8.20 3.28 -6.64
N GLN A 61 9.15 3.72 -5.81
CA GLN A 61 10.50 4.09 -6.24
C GLN A 61 11.53 2.96 -6.11
N GLN A 62 11.22 1.85 -5.44
CA GLN A 62 12.14 0.72 -5.38
C GLN A 62 12.03 -0.06 -6.68
N GLU A 63 13.18 -0.31 -7.32
CA GLU A 63 13.21 -1.20 -8.47
C GLU A 63 13.08 -2.66 -8.02
N LEU A 64 12.37 -3.47 -8.80
CA LEU A 64 12.28 -4.90 -8.55
C LEU A 64 13.67 -5.51 -8.71
N SER A 65 14.09 -6.32 -7.74
CA SER A 65 15.38 -7.00 -7.79
C SER A 65 15.56 -7.76 -9.12
N PRO A 66 16.78 -7.81 -9.69
CA PRO A 66 17.02 -8.46 -10.98
C PRO A 66 16.60 -9.93 -11.04
N GLU A 67 16.65 -10.64 -9.91
CA GLU A 67 16.22 -12.03 -9.80
C GLU A 67 14.71 -12.18 -10.02
N ARG A 68 13.90 -11.35 -9.35
CA ARG A 68 12.45 -11.32 -9.52
C ARG A 68 12.07 -10.91 -10.95
N ARG A 69 12.77 -9.95 -11.57
CA ARG A 69 12.56 -9.60 -12.99
C ARG A 69 12.80 -10.77 -13.92
N ARG A 70 13.89 -11.51 -13.72
CA ARG A 70 14.19 -12.74 -14.49
C ARG A 70 13.11 -13.80 -14.29
N TRP A 71 12.62 -13.97 -13.06
CA TRP A 71 11.54 -14.90 -12.77
C TRP A 71 10.25 -14.50 -13.49
N LEU A 72 9.87 -13.22 -13.46
CA LEU A 72 8.70 -12.69 -14.18
C LEU A 72 8.83 -12.89 -15.69
N GLN A 73 10.02 -12.62 -16.26
CA GLN A 73 10.27 -12.83 -17.68
C GLN A 73 10.17 -14.29 -18.09
N ALA A 74 10.53 -15.23 -17.22
CA ALA A 74 10.44 -16.66 -17.48
C ALA A 74 9.01 -17.20 -17.34
N HIS A 75 8.22 -16.70 -16.37
CA HIS A 75 6.94 -17.32 -15.97
C HIS A 75 5.69 -16.53 -16.37
N VAL A 76 5.82 -15.25 -16.73
CA VAL A 76 4.68 -14.37 -17.04
C VAL A 76 4.71 -13.97 -18.52
N PRO A 77 3.89 -14.60 -19.38
CA PRO A 77 3.88 -14.29 -20.82
C PRO A 77 3.60 -12.80 -21.10
N LEU A 78 2.69 -12.19 -20.33
CA LEU A 78 2.38 -10.76 -20.44
C LEU A 78 3.62 -9.87 -20.26
N TYR A 79 4.51 -10.21 -19.32
CA TYR A 79 5.70 -9.40 -19.04
C TYR A 79 6.66 -9.34 -20.24
N ARG A 80 6.71 -10.40 -21.04
CA ARG A 80 7.56 -10.48 -22.24
C ARG A 80 7.06 -9.59 -23.38
N THR A 81 5.76 -9.35 -23.46
CA THR A 81 5.15 -8.55 -24.52
C THR A 81 5.15 -7.05 -24.22
N LEU A 82 5.43 -6.65 -22.97
CA LEU A 82 5.50 -5.26 -22.56
C LEU A 82 6.79 -4.58 -23.05
N ASP A 83 6.66 -3.31 -23.41
CA ASP A 83 7.74 -2.36 -23.62
C ASP A 83 8.39 -1.93 -22.29
N GLU A 84 9.45 -1.13 -22.34
CA GLU A 84 10.19 -0.73 -21.13
C GLU A 84 9.31 0.03 -20.13
N GLU A 85 8.46 0.94 -20.60
CA GLU A 85 7.51 1.66 -19.76
C GLU A 85 6.45 0.75 -19.15
N GLY A 86 5.89 -0.18 -19.94
CA GLY A 86 4.96 -1.19 -19.49
C GLY A 86 5.55 -2.12 -18.45
N ARG A 87 6.81 -2.54 -18.63
CA ARG A 87 7.56 -3.35 -17.65
C ARG A 87 7.79 -2.59 -16.35
N ALA A 88 8.21 -1.33 -16.40
CA ALA A 88 8.36 -0.50 -15.21
C ALA A 88 7.03 -0.31 -14.47
N ARG A 89 5.91 -0.20 -15.21
CA ARG A 89 4.58 -0.12 -14.60
C ARG A 89 4.14 -1.43 -13.98
N PHE A 90 4.36 -2.54 -14.67
CA PHE A 90 4.06 -3.88 -14.16
C PHE A 90 4.89 -4.20 -12.91
N ASP A 91 6.16 -3.83 -12.91
CA ASP A 91 7.04 -3.96 -11.76
C ASP A 91 6.47 -3.23 -10.53
N ARG A 92 6.00 -2.00 -10.71
CA ARG A 92 5.33 -1.24 -9.64
C ARG A 92 4.04 -1.89 -9.17
N ASP A 93 3.22 -2.41 -10.10
CA ASP A 93 1.97 -3.09 -9.76
C ASP A 93 2.25 -4.35 -8.93
N VAL A 94 3.26 -5.16 -9.29
CA VAL A 94 3.69 -6.34 -8.51
C VAL A 94 4.13 -5.96 -7.11
N GLN A 95 4.95 -4.92 -6.97
CA GLN A 95 5.40 -4.48 -5.65
C GLN A 95 4.25 -3.97 -4.79
N PHE A 96 3.30 -3.26 -5.39
CA PHE A 96 2.11 -2.81 -4.69
C PHE A 96 1.31 -4.00 -4.15
N VAL A 97 1.15 -5.07 -4.95
CA VAL A 97 0.47 -6.29 -4.49
C VAL A 97 1.26 -6.96 -3.35
N LEU A 98 2.59 -7.05 -3.44
CA LEU A 98 3.41 -7.66 -2.39
C LEU A 98 3.36 -6.90 -1.05
N ASP A 99 3.16 -5.58 -1.08
CA ASP A 99 3.05 -4.76 0.12
C ASP A 99 1.64 -4.72 0.70
N GLU A 100 0.63 -4.70 -0.18
CA GLU A 100 -0.76 -4.53 0.22
C GLU A 100 -1.38 -5.85 0.67
N TYR A 101 -0.92 -7.00 0.14
CA TYR A 101 -1.48 -8.31 0.47
C TYR A 101 -0.64 -9.06 1.51
N SER A 102 -1.31 -9.65 2.50
CA SER A 102 -0.72 -10.69 3.35
C SER A 102 -0.77 -12.04 2.64
N PHE A 103 0.22 -12.88 2.91
CA PHE A 103 0.38 -14.19 2.31
C PHE A 103 0.55 -15.18 3.46
N GLU A 104 -0.42 -16.07 3.63
CA GLU A 104 -0.55 -16.93 4.80
C GLU A 104 -0.72 -18.38 4.36
N GLY A 105 0.08 -19.28 4.93
CA GLY A 105 -0.02 -20.70 4.70
C GLY A 105 -0.94 -21.33 5.74
N VAL A 106 -1.87 -22.17 5.29
CA VAL A 106 -2.77 -22.94 6.15
C VAL A 106 -2.27 -24.39 6.17
N ARG A 107 -2.29 -25.05 7.34
CA ARG A 107 -1.90 -26.47 7.51
C ARG A 107 -0.49 -26.77 6.96
N ASP A 108 0.53 -26.18 7.58
CA ASP A 108 1.96 -26.42 7.31
C ASP A 108 2.48 -26.03 5.91
N VAL A 109 1.72 -25.26 5.13
CA VAL A 109 2.22 -24.70 3.87
C VAL A 109 3.27 -23.62 4.15
N ALA A 110 4.52 -23.89 3.76
CA ALA A 110 5.58 -22.90 3.77
C ALA A 110 5.38 -21.89 2.64
N VAL A 111 5.02 -20.66 2.99
CA VAL A 111 4.87 -19.56 2.03
C VAL A 111 6.24 -19.09 1.56
N THR A 112 6.68 -19.57 0.40
CA THR A 112 7.95 -19.17 -0.20
C THR A 112 7.84 -17.84 -0.93
N ASP A 113 8.95 -17.12 -1.06
CA ASP A 113 9.00 -15.86 -1.80
C ASP A 113 8.56 -16.00 -3.26
N THR A 114 8.87 -17.15 -3.89
CA THR A 114 8.44 -17.46 -5.25
C THR A 114 6.93 -17.62 -5.35
N LEU A 115 6.30 -18.23 -4.34
CA LEU A 115 4.85 -18.42 -4.28
C LEU A 115 4.13 -17.07 -4.06
N ARG A 116 4.70 -16.19 -3.23
CA ARG A 116 4.19 -14.82 -3.08
C ARG A 116 4.32 -14.04 -4.37
N LEU A 117 5.47 -14.15 -5.04
CA LEU A 117 5.74 -13.47 -6.31
C LEU A 117 4.81 -13.95 -7.43
N SER A 118 4.50 -15.25 -7.48
CA SER A 118 3.62 -15.81 -8.51
C SER A 118 2.18 -15.28 -8.37
N VAL A 119 1.64 -15.29 -7.15
CA VAL A 119 0.32 -14.71 -6.89
C VAL A 119 0.32 -13.21 -7.15
N ALA A 120 1.36 -12.49 -6.71
CA ALA A 120 1.47 -11.06 -6.95
C ALA A 120 1.53 -10.71 -8.44
N ALA A 121 2.26 -11.50 -9.23
CA ALA A 121 2.32 -11.37 -10.68
C ALA A 121 0.98 -11.66 -11.35
N GLY A 122 0.23 -12.66 -10.87
CA GLY A 122 -1.11 -12.97 -11.37
C GLY A 122 -2.09 -11.82 -11.13
N ILE A 123 -2.12 -11.29 -9.91
CA ILE A 123 -2.95 -10.12 -9.57
C ILE A 123 -2.53 -8.89 -10.38
N ALA A 124 -1.22 -8.62 -10.46
CA ALA A 124 -0.70 -7.50 -11.24
C ALA A 124 -1.09 -7.63 -12.71
N ALA A 125 -1.02 -8.82 -13.31
CA ALA A 125 -1.45 -9.06 -14.68
C ALA A 125 -2.96 -8.81 -14.89
N LEU A 126 -3.80 -9.20 -13.93
CA LEU A 126 -5.24 -8.94 -13.99
C LEU A 126 -5.59 -7.45 -13.89
N LEU A 127 -4.81 -6.70 -13.10
CA LEU A 127 -5.03 -5.28 -12.85
C LEU A 127 -4.26 -4.38 -13.84
N HIS A 128 -3.33 -4.94 -14.60
CA HIS A 128 -2.56 -4.23 -15.60
C HIS A 128 -3.50 -3.63 -16.66
N GLY A 129 -3.35 -2.34 -16.94
CA GLY A 129 -4.24 -1.61 -17.86
C GLY A 129 -5.61 -1.20 -17.29
N ARG A 130 -5.97 -1.58 -16.05
CA ARG A 130 -7.23 -1.18 -15.38
C ARG A 130 -6.97 -0.36 -14.12
N PRO A 131 -6.61 0.93 -14.25
CA PRO A 131 -6.11 1.75 -13.14
C PRO A 131 -7.14 2.07 -12.04
N SER A 132 -8.43 1.88 -12.31
CA SER A 132 -9.55 2.13 -11.39
C SER A 132 -10.07 0.86 -10.69
N TRP A 133 -9.58 -0.32 -11.06
CA TRP A 133 -10.01 -1.58 -10.46
C TRP A 133 -9.11 -1.92 -9.27
N GLU A 134 -9.73 -2.03 -8.10
CA GLU A 134 -9.18 -2.64 -6.90
C GLU A 134 -9.93 -3.96 -6.70
N LEU A 135 -9.23 -5.04 -6.37
CA LEU A 135 -9.87 -6.31 -6.02
C LEU A 135 -10.74 -6.07 -4.76
N PRO A 136 -12.04 -6.36 -4.79
CA PRO A 136 -12.91 -6.25 -3.63
C PRO A 136 -12.61 -7.39 -2.64
N GLY A 137 -12.34 -7.08 -1.36
CA GLY A 137 -12.22 -8.09 -0.31
C GLY A 137 -11.08 -7.85 0.68
N SER A 138 -10.91 -8.80 1.60
CA SER A 138 -9.78 -8.85 2.55
C SER A 138 -8.48 -9.06 1.80
N GLN A 139 -7.44 -8.31 2.20
CA GLN A 139 -6.13 -8.28 1.55
C GLN A 139 -5.26 -9.48 1.94
N SER A 140 -5.86 -10.65 2.16
CA SER A 140 -5.16 -11.86 2.61
C SER A 140 -5.30 -12.98 1.59
N VAL A 141 -4.15 -13.54 1.20
CA VAL A 141 -4.05 -14.72 0.33
C VAL A 141 -3.73 -15.92 1.19
N LEU A 142 -4.62 -16.91 1.19
CA LEU A 142 -4.45 -18.16 1.93
C LEU A 142 -3.98 -19.27 0.99
N PHE A 143 -2.87 -19.91 1.32
CA PHE A 143 -2.39 -21.10 0.64
C PHE A 143 -2.85 -22.34 1.39
N TYR A 144 -3.63 -23.17 0.72
CA TYR A 144 -4.06 -24.47 1.23
C TYR A 144 -3.23 -25.58 0.58
N PRO A 145 -2.93 -26.66 1.31
CA PRO A 145 -2.42 -27.87 0.70
C PRO A 145 -3.51 -28.48 -0.21
N GLU A 146 -3.08 -29.19 -1.24
CA GLU A 146 -3.93 -30.03 -2.10
C GLU A 146 -4.72 -31.08 -1.30
#